data_AF-A0A653KAX9-F1
#
_entry.id   AF-A0A653KAX9-F1
#
_cell.length_a   1.000
_cell.length_b   1.000
_cell.length_c   1.000
_cell.angle_alpha   90.00
_cell.angle_beta   90.00
_cell.angle_gamma   90.00
#
_symmetry.space_group_name_H-M   'P 1'
#
loop_
_entity.id
_entity.type
_entity.pdbx_description
1 polymer ?
#
loop_
_entity_poly.entity_id
_entity_poly.type
_entity_poly.pdbx_seq_one_letter_code
_entity_poly.pdbx_strand_id
1 'polypeptide(L)'
;MHFKNQEDYKVWADQQEKGAIGGGIFTPQGPEDYVGAIPAIRAVLYFKEGYSAEMREAIAQCFDDYQTYAKEHLTWLWLSEPPKGAGSDSTEFKKTKPIREIFKYYSPMKALSFLYTSGKEKFATGAWEFNIGGKSKWQVENGTYQSVLTFSMPVEWVEENTKLFIELFINCAQRLKANHGYAGYACIISKIRSEKNEPTEAYFSRKFWAMNVGNPFLDASHLLNGIKTVSWLTAINHEWFNKIREEEALNSELPMSWFIGYDYGAGIVIQAGNLPLSGSDEVDPLPAPYVLLNRILKPLRAERIQTLHRGNYDTEEIPLLKGYRAEAWMKRFDIKDDQKLEYFGKLQSEPKLNSKHAFLDWRVDWG
;
A
#
# COMPACT_ATOMS: atom_id res chain seq x y z
N MET A 1 19.40 19.37 -13.28
CA MET A 1 18.58 18.22 -12.87
C MET A 1 17.49 17.93 -13.90
N HIS A 2 16.93 18.89 -14.62
CA HIS A 2 15.95 18.59 -15.69
C HIS A 2 16.62 18.11 -16.98
N PHE A 3 15.96 17.21 -17.70
CA PHE A 3 16.36 16.78 -19.05
C PHE A 3 16.11 17.92 -20.06
N LYS A 4 17.02 18.09 -21.02
CA LYS A 4 16.93 19.18 -22.01
C LYS A 4 16.02 18.83 -23.18
N ASN A 5 15.86 17.56 -23.49
CA ASN A 5 15.07 17.05 -24.60
C ASN A 5 14.57 15.61 -24.33
N GLN A 6 13.72 15.08 -25.22
CA GLN A 6 13.16 13.73 -25.10
C GLN A 6 14.20 12.61 -25.28
N GLU A 7 15.25 12.83 -26.07
CA GLU A 7 16.29 11.83 -26.31
C GLU A 7 17.12 11.61 -25.04
N ASP A 8 17.50 12.68 -24.34
CA ASP A 8 18.19 12.60 -23.05
C ASP A 8 17.35 11.81 -22.03
N TYR A 9 16.02 12.00 -22.02
CA TYR A 9 15.12 11.25 -21.15
C TYR A 9 15.06 9.76 -21.50
N LYS A 10 15.00 9.41 -22.80
CA LYS A 10 15.00 8.01 -23.24
C LYS A 10 16.29 7.30 -22.84
N VAL A 11 17.44 7.92 -23.10
CA VAL A 11 18.75 7.37 -22.71
C VAL A 11 18.83 7.18 -21.19
N TRP A 12 18.28 8.10 -20.41
CA TRP A 12 18.18 7.94 -18.96
C TRP A 12 17.27 6.78 -18.56
N ALA A 13 16.08 6.68 -19.16
CA ALA A 13 15.07 5.67 -18.84
C ALA A 13 15.57 4.25 -19.16
N ASP A 14 16.31 4.08 -20.25
CA ASP A 14 16.91 2.80 -20.66
C ASP A 14 17.99 2.31 -19.68
N GLN A 15 18.50 3.18 -18.81
CA GLN A 15 19.46 2.85 -17.76
C GLN A 15 18.80 2.56 -16.40
N GLN A 16 17.49 2.77 -16.27
CA GLN A 16 16.76 2.55 -15.02
C GLN A 16 16.12 1.15 -14.96
N GLU A 17 15.63 0.81 -13.77
CA GLU A 17 14.75 -0.34 -13.59
C GLU A 17 13.51 -0.22 -14.49
N LYS A 18 13.02 -1.36 -14.99
CA LYS A 18 11.86 -1.41 -15.87
C LYS A 18 10.65 -0.73 -15.21
N GLY A 19 10.06 0.23 -15.91
CA GLY A 19 8.91 1.00 -15.43
C GLY A 19 9.26 2.18 -14.52
N ALA A 20 10.55 2.47 -14.27
CA ALA A 20 10.96 3.68 -13.58
C ALA A 20 10.60 4.94 -14.40
N ILE A 21 10.21 5.99 -13.68
CA ILE A 21 9.67 7.23 -14.27
C ILE A 21 10.41 8.42 -13.67
N GLY A 22 10.83 9.32 -14.55
CA GLY A 22 11.56 10.53 -14.15
C GLY A 22 10.73 11.38 -13.20
N GLY A 23 11.39 11.90 -12.17
CA GLY A 23 10.71 12.72 -11.19
C GLY A 23 10.21 14.04 -11.77
N GLY A 24 9.03 14.47 -11.35
CA GLY A 24 8.46 15.73 -11.84
C GLY A 24 8.04 15.72 -13.32
N ILE A 25 7.91 14.55 -13.97
CA ILE A 25 7.57 14.44 -15.40
C ILE A 25 6.29 15.20 -15.80
N PHE A 26 5.31 15.29 -14.88
CA PHE A 26 4.05 16.00 -15.09
C PHE A 26 4.00 17.37 -14.39
N THR A 27 5.16 17.92 -13.98
CA THR A 27 5.27 19.29 -13.49
C THR A 27 5.63 20.24 -14.64
N PRO A 28 5.34 21.55 -14.55
CA PRO A 28 5.69 22.51 -15.59
C PRO A 28 7.19 22.56 -15.92
N GLN A 29 8.05 22.19 -14.98
CA GLN A 29 9.51 22.18 -15.16
C GLN A 29 10.00 20.94 -15.93
N GLY A 30 9.14 19.95 -16.14
CA GLY A 30 9.46 18.70 -16.84
C GLY A 30 10.30 17.72 -16.00
N PRO A 31 10.62 16.55 -16.59
CA PRO A 31 11.27 15.47 -15.86
C PRO A 31 12.68 15.83 -15.38
N GLU A 32 13.01 15.34 -14.19
CA GLU A 32 14.30 15.42 -13.54
C GLU A 32 15.03 14.08 -13.57
N ASP A 33 16.36 14.15 -13.54
CA ASP A 33 17.33 13.05 -13.51
C ASP A 33 17.37 12.36 -12.14
N TYR A 34 16.25 11.73 -11.80
CA TYR A 34 16.09 10.78 -10.70
C TYR A 34 14.79 9.99 -10.87
N VAL A 35 14.73 8.79 -10.29
CA VAL A 35 13.49 8.00 -10.28
C VAL A 35 12.51 8.61 -9.28
N GLY A 36 11.45 9.25 -9.78
CA GLY A 36 10.42 9.87 -8.95
C GLY A 36 9.18 9.03 -8.74
N ALA A 37 8.98 8.03 -9.59
CA ALA A 37 7.86 7.09 -9.53
C ALA A 37 8.25 5.73 -10.12
N ILE A 38 7.72 4.64 -9.58
CA ILE A 38 7.94 3.28 -10.09
C ILE A 38 6.75 2.36 -9.73
N PRO A 39 6.26 1.50 -10.64
CA PRO A 39 5.21 0.53 -10.33
C PRO A 39 5.73 -0.55 -9.39
N ALA A 40 4.89 -0.94 -8.42
CA ALA A 40 5.18 -1.99 -7.46
C ALA A 40 3.89 -2.62 -6.93
N ILE A 41 4.02 -3.72 -6.18
CA ILE A 41 2.96 -4.16 -5.28
C ILE A 41 3.24 -3.57 -3.90
N ARG A 42 2.29 -2.80 -3.37
CA ARG A 42 2.39 -2.14 -2.06
C ARG A 42 1.40 -2.75 -1.09
N ALA A 43 1.90 -3.18 0.06
CA ALA A 43 1.11 -3.49 1.25
C ALA A 43 0.98 -2.28 2.16
N VAL A 44 -0.17 -2.16 2.82
CA VAL A 44 -0.49 -1.15 3.83
C VAL A 44 -1.21 -1.82 4.98
N LEU A 45 -0.72 -1.63 6.21
CA LEU A 45 -1.34 -2.12 7.44
C LEU A 45 -1.50 -0.96 8.42
N TYR A 46 -2.71 -0.82 8.96
CA TYR A 46 -3.05 0.16 9.98
C TYR A 46 -3.22 -0.53 11.33
N PHE A 47 -2.57 -0.01 12.36
CA PHE A 47 -2.52 -0.62 13.68
C PHE A 47 -2.42 0.44 14.79
N LYS A 48 -2.71 0.06 16.03
CA LYS A 48 -2.70 0.99 17.16
C LYS A 48 -1.31 1.07 17.81
N GLU A 49 -1.08 2.13 18.59
CA GLU A 49 0.02 2.21 19.55
C GLU A 49 1.44 1.98 19.00
N GLY A 50 1.79 2.56 17.85
CA GLY A 50 3.15 2.43 17.29
C GLY A 50 4.29 3.00 18.17
N TYR A 51 3.93 3.68 19.26
CA TYR A 51 4.87 4.12 20.29
C TYR A 51 5.25 3.02 21.30
N SER A 52 4.44 1.97 21.44
CA SER A 52 4.61 0.97 22.49
C SER A 52 5.82 0.07 22.22
N ALA A 53 6.41 -0.48 23.28
CA ALA A 53 7.56 -1.38 23.15
C ALA A 53 7.18 -2.66 22.37
N GLU A 54 5.99 -3.20 22.64
CA GLU A 54 5.43 -4.37 21.94
C GLU A 54 5.31 -4.09 20.43
N MET A 55 4.68 -2.98 20.04
CA MET A 55 4.49 -2.66 18.62
C MET A 55 5.81 -2.30 17.92
N ARG A 56 6.77 -1.68 18.62
CA ARG A 56 8.10 -1.44 18.06
C ARG A 56 8.86 -2.73 17.80
N GLU A 57 8.76 -3.72 18.69
CA GLU A 57 9.33 -5.04 18.43
C GLU A 57 8.62 -5.74 17.28
N ALA A 58 7.28 -5.67 17.22
CA ALA A 58 6.50 -6.20 16.09
C ALA A 58 6.93 -5.57 14.75
N ILE A 59 7.10 -4.24 14.70
CA ILE A 59 7.61 -3.53 13.52
C ILE A 59 9.01 -4.02 13.15
N ALA A 60 9.89 -4.22 14.13
CA ALA A 60 11.25 -4.70 13.89
C ALA A 60 11.24 -6.11 13.29
N GLN A 61 10.40 -7.01 13.80
CA GLN A 61 10.22 -8.36 13.24
C GLN A 61 9.66 -8.33 11.82
N CYS A 62 8.70 -7.45 11.53
CA CYS A 62 8.20 -7.24 10.17
C CYS A 62 9.33 -6.78 9.23
N PHE A 63 10.23 -5.92 9.72
CA PHE A 63 11.38 -5.47 8.96
C PHE A 63 12.40 -6.58 8.74
N ASP A 64 12.69 -7.40 9.75
CA ASP A 64 13.61 -8.54 9.62
C ASP A 64 13.13 -9.51 8.52
N ASP A 65 11.84 -9.86 8.50
CA ASP A 65 11.26 -10.72 7.47
C ASP A 65 11.34 -10.06 6.08
N TYR A 66 11.05 -8.76 5.99
CA TYR A 66 11.19 -8.01 4.74
C TYR A 66 12.65 -7.98 4.24
N GLN A 67 13.62 -7.86 5.15
CA GLN A 67 15.04 -7.83 4.83
C GLN A 67 15.56 -9.15 4.26
N THR A 68 14.93 -10.28 4.55
CA THR A 68 15.25 -11.56 3.90
C THR A 68 15.23 -11.47 2.37
N TYR A 69 14.40 -10.58 1.82
CA TYR A 69 14.28 -10.37 0.37
C TYR A 69 14.89 -9.04 -0.09
N ALA A 70 14.67 -7.97 0.69
CA ALA A 70 14.95 -6.61 0.22
C ALA A 70 16.37 -6.11 0.53
N LYS A 71 17.11 -6.75 1.45
CA LYS A 71 18.34 -6.19 2.03
C LYS A 71 19.38 -5.76 1.00
N GLU A 72 19.60 -6.56 -0.04
CA GLU A 72 20.59 -6.26 -1.08
C GLU A 72 20.16 -5.13 -2.02
N HIS A 73 18.88 -4.76 -2.01
CA HIS A 73 18.31 -3.68 -2.81
C HIS A 73 18.24 -2.35 -2.06
N LEU A 74 18.20 -2.36 -0.71
CA LEU A 74 18.05 -1.15 0.09
C LEU A 74 19.32 -0.29 0.05
N THR A 75 19.14 1.00 -0.23
CA THR A 75 20.22 1.96 -0.43
C THR A 75 20.23 3.05 0.64
N TRP A 76 19.05 3.48 1.12
CA TRP A 76 18.92 4.60 2.06
C TRP A 76 17.90 4.32 3.17
N LEU A 77 18.18 4.87 4.34
CA LEU A 77 17.24 5.09 5.44
C LEU A 77 17.02 6.60 5.62
N TRP A 78 15.76 6.99 5.66
CA TRP A 78 15.31 8.31 6.10
C TRP A 78 14.61 8.27 7.44
N LEU A 79 14.97 9.21 8.30
CA LEU A 79 14.35 9.46 9.59
C LEU A 79 13.83 10.89 9.60
N SER A 80 12.54 11.08 9.90
CA SER A 80 12.03 12.44 10.10
C SER A 80 12.40 12.95 11.49
N GLU A 81 13.14 14.05 11.57
CA GLU A 81 13.58 14.70 12.81
C GLU A 81 14.16 13.70 13.83
N PRO A 82 15.23 12.95 13.50
CA PRO A 82 15.76 11.91 14.38
C PRO A 82 16.21 12.49 15.74
N PRO A 83 15.91 11.82 16.86
CA PRO A 83 16.46 12.21 18.15
C PRO A 83 17.99 12.01 18.16
N LYS A 84 18.68 12.77 19.02
CA LYS A 84 20.14 12.67 19.17
C LYS A 84 20.56 11.22 19.41
N GLY A 85 21.44 10.69 18.55
CA GLY A 85 21.96 9.33 18.63
C GLY A 85 21.25 8.30 17.73
N ALA A 86 20.06 8.61 17.18
CA ALA A 86 19.36 7.74 16.25
C ALA A 86 20.00 7.67 14.86
N GLY A 87 20.74 8.71 14.46
CA GLY A 87 21.34 8.85 13.13
C GLY A 87 21.06 10.24 12.55
N SER A 88 21.44 10.45 11.30
CA SER A 88 21.08 11.64 10.52
C SER A 88 19.75 11.43 9.78
N ASP A 89 19.15 12.51 9.30
CA ASP A 89 17.88 12.49 8.54
C ASP A 89 17.93 11.54 7.34
N SER A 90 19.10 11.39 6.72
CA SER A 90 19.36 10.44 5.65
C SER A 90 20.69 9.74 5.87
N THR A 91 20.69 8.42 5.81
CA THR A 91 21.87 7.57 6.00
C THR A 91 21.87 6.45 4.95
N GLU A 92 23.01 6.17 4.33
CA GLU A 92 23.16 5.00 3.46
C GLU A 92 22.85 3.72 4.26
N PHE A 93 22.03 2.84 3.69
CA PHE A 93 21.51 1.66 4.39
C PHE A 93 22.62 0.80 5.03
N LYS A 94 23.74 0.60 4.32
CA LYS A 94 24.91 -0.17 4.81
C LYS A 94 25.56 0.42 6.07
N LYS A 95 25.34 1.71 6.35
CA LYS A 95 25.86 2.45 7.51
C LYS A 95 24.81 2.61 8.61
N THR A 96 23.59 2.08 8.41
CA THR A 96 22.51 2.21 9.39
C THR A 96 22.72 1.29 10.58
N LYS A 97 22.27 1.74 11.75
CA LYS A 97 22.16 0.88 12.93
C LYS A 97 20.97 -0.08 12.73
N PRO A 98 20.98 -1.26 13.38
CA PRO A 98 19.81 -2.12 13.45
C PRO A 98 18.58 -1.33 13.96
N ILE A 99 17.41 -1.57 13.38
CA ILE A 99 16.20 -0.78 13.68
C ILE A 99 15.86 -0.78 15.18
N ARG A 100 16.09 -1.91 15.86
CA ARG A 100 15.90 -2.05 17.33
C ARG A 100 16.82 -1.15 18.13
N GLU A 101 18.04 -0.88 17.66
CA GLU A 101 18.93 0.08 18.33
C GLU A 101 18.45 1.51 18.13
N ILE A 102 17.95 1.84 16.93
CA ILE A 102 17.40 3.17 16.64
C ILE A 102 16.19 3.45 17.54
N PHE A 103 15.30 2.47 17.74
CA PHE A 103 14.13 2.63 18.60
C PHE A 103 14.43 2.97 20.05
N LYS A 104 15.61 2.60 20.59
CA LYS A 104 16.02 2.95 21.96
C LYS A 104 16.17 4.46 22.17
N TYR A 105 16.41 5.23 21.11
CA TYR A 105 16.55 6.69 21.18
C TYR A 105 15.20 7.42 21.10
N TYR A 106 14.11 6.75 20.75
CA TYR A 106 12.80 7.37 20.62
C TYR A 106 11.98 7.25 21.90
N SER A 107 11.65 8.39 22.51
CA SER A 107 10.63 8.44 23.56
C SER A 107 9.27 7.95 23.03
N PRO A 108 8.42 7.31 23.84
CA PRO A 108 7.02 7.03 23.49
C PRO A 108 6.22 8.29 23.12
N MET A 109 6.65 9.46 23.58
CA MET A 109 6.01 10.75 23.26
C MET A 109 6.39 11.31 21.88
N LYS A 110 7.33 10.67 21.17
CA LYS A 110 7.75 11.10 19.83
C LYS A 110 7.21 10.13 18.78
N ALA A 111 6.65 10.68 17.71
CA ALA A 111 6.22 9.89 16.56
C ALA A 111 7.42 9.27 15.84
N LEU A 112 7.20 8.13 15.20
CA LEU A 112 8.18 7.46 14.36
C LEU A 112 7.86 7.75 12.89
N SER A 113 8.87 8.15 12.12
CA SER A 113 8.77 8.22 10.66
C SER A 113 10.08 7.70 10.07
N PHE A 114 9.98 6.52 9.46
CA PHE A 114 11.12 5.78 8.91
C PHE A 114 10.79 5.41 7.48
N LEU A 115 11.75 5.58 6.58
CA LEU A 115 11.63 5.16 5.19
C LEU A 115 12.94 4.50 4.76
N TYR A 116 12.91 3.18 4.58
CA TYR A 116 13.93 2.43 3.87
C TYR A 116 13.51 2.33 2.40
N THR A 117 14.42 2.61 1.47
CA THR A 117 14.13 2.58 0.03
C THR A 117 15.31 2.04 -0.77
N SER A 118 15.04 1.49 -1.97
CA SER A 118 16.04 1.15 -2.99
C SER A 118 16.35 2.28 -3.98
N GLY A 119 15.87 3.50 -3.75
CA GLY A 119 16.17 4.65 -4.62
C GLY A 119 17.68 4.88 -4.75
N LYS A 120 18.18 5.10 -5.96
CA LYS A 120 19.61 5.29 -6.21
C LYS A 120 20.15 6.54 -5.50
N GLU A 121 19.53 7.68 -5.76
CA GLU A 121 19.78 8.92 -5.05
C GLU A 121 19.00 8.95 -3.73
N LYS A 122 19.53 9.64 -2.71
CA LYS A 122 18.87 9.74 -1.40
C LYS A 122 17.41 10.20 -1.48
N PHE A 123 17.06 11.06 -2.44
CA PHE A 123 15.69 11.58 -2.60
C PHE A 123 14.89 10.83 -3.67
N ALA A 124 15.44 9.82 -4.32
CA ALA A 124 14.72 9.01 -5.31
C ALA A 124 13.87 7.93 -4.62
N THR A 125 12.96 7.35 -5.38
CA THR A 125 12.20 6.17 -4.96
C THR A 125 12.72 4.91 -5.65
N GLY A 126 12.25 3.76 -5.20
CA GLY A 126 12.50 2.46 -5.80
C GLY A 126 11.37 1.48 -5.45
N ALA A 127 11.32 0.34 -6.14
CA ALA A 127 10.24 -0.63 -5.96
C ALA A 127 10.31 -1.34 -4.59
N TRP A 128 11.50 -1.43 -3.99
CA TRP A 128 11.69 -1.93 -2.63
C TRP A 128 11.61 -0.76 -1.63
N GLU A 129 10.50 -0.70 -0.91
CA GLU A 129 10.27 0.29 0.14
C GLU A 129 9.80 -0.40 1.43
N PHE A 130 10.28 0.05 2.58
CA PHE A 130 9.69 -0.25 3.88
C PHE A 130 9.54 1.05 4.67
N ASN A 131 8.33 1.42 5.02
CA ASN A 131 8.02 2.71 5.62
C ASN A 131 7.09 2.58 6.81
N ILE A 132 7.44 3.28 7.89
CA ILE A 132 6.75 3.25 9.17
C ILE A 132 6.30 4.67 9.50
N GLY A 133 5.03 4.81 9.85
CA GLY A 133 4.47 5.99 10.46
C GLY A 133 3.85 5.65 11.81
N GLY A 134 4.66 5.68 12.88
CA GLY A 134 4.23 5.36 14.24
C GLY A 134 3.70 6.59 14.97
N LYS A 135 2.45 6.53 15.47
CA LYS A 135 1.89 7.62 16.27
C LYS A 135 2.47 7.60 17.68
N SER A 136 2.71 8.78 18.23
CA SER A 136 3.16 8.94 19.63
C SER A 136 2.04 8.64 20.62
N LYS A 137 2.41 8.38 21.88
CA LYS A 137 1.45 8.19 22.98
C LYS A 137 0.54 9.41 23.16
N TRP A 138 1.11 10.63 23.13
CA TRP A 138 0.35 11.87 23.23
C TRP A 138 -0.71 12.01 22.12
N GLN A 139 -0.37 11.64 20.88
CA GLN A 139 -1.36 11.65 19.78
C GLN A 139 -2.50 10.70 20.08
N VAL A 140 -2.20 9.43 20.41
CA VAL A 140 -3.21 8.39 20.66
C VAL A 140 -4.09 8.72 21.88
N GLU A 141 -3.55 9.35 22.93
CA GLU A 141 -4.33 9.76 24.11
C GLU A 141 -5.23 10.98 23.85
N ASN A 142 -4.81 11.91 22.98
CA ASN A 142 -5.55 13.16 22.71
C ASN A 142 -6.42 13.12 21.46
N GLY A 143 -6.51 11.97 20.80
CA GLY A 143 -7.35 11.81 19.63
C GLY A 143 -7.26 10.40 19.07
N THR A 144 -8.10 10.12 18.10
CA THR A 144 -8.09 8.83 17.43
C THR A 144 -7.02 8.86 16.34
N TYR A 145 -5.86 8.29 16.64
CA TYR A 145 -4.79 8.11 15.67
C TYR A 145 -4.41 6.64 15.59
N GLN A 146 -4.07 6.20 14.38
CA GLN A 146 -3.47 4.89 14.15
C GLN A 146 -2.14 5.04 13.43
N SER A 147 -1.25 4.11 13.74
CA SER A 147 0.03 3.94 13.07
C SER A 147 -0.16 3.23 11.75
N VAL A 148 0.82 3.37 10.87
CA VAL A 148 0.84 2.69 9.59
C VAL A 148 2.19 2.03 9.35
N LEU A 149 2.16 0.85 8.73
CA LEU A 149 3.32 0.19 8.17
C LEU A 149 3.02 -0.11 6.71
N THR A 150 3.95 0.23 5.83
CA THR A 150 3.86 -0.04 4.40
C THR A 150 5.13 -0.72 3.93
N PHE A 151 5.00 -1.68 3.04
CA PHE A 151 6.14 -2.20 2.30
C PHE A 151 5.78 -2.43 0.85
N SER A 152 6.78 -2.41 -0.03
CA SER A 152 6.60 -2.71 -1.44
C SER A 152 7.73 -3.55 -2.01
N MET A 153 7.40 -4.26 -3.09
CA MET A 153 8.30 -5.09 -3.87
C MET A 153 7.97 -4.93 -5.36
N PRO A 154 8.94 -5.17 -6.26
CA PRO A 154 8.69 -5.16 -7.71
C PRO A 154 7.53 -6.07 -8.10
N VAL A 155 6.75 -5.65 -9.10
CA VAL A 155 5.60 -6.41 -9.59
C VAL A 155 6.01 -7.82 -10.01
N GLU A 156 7.02 -7.94 -10.87
CA GLU A 156 7.51 -9.22 -11.38
C GLU A 156 7.98 -10.14 -10.25
N TRP A 157 8.67 -9.61 -9.24
CA TRP A 157 9.08 -10.39 -8.08
C TRP A 157 7.89 -10.97 -7.31
N VAL A 158 6.82 -10.21 -7.12
CA VAL A 158 5.61 -10.69 -6.42
C VAL A 158 4.82 -11.69 -7.25
N GLU A 159 4.79 -11.56 -8.57
CA GLU A 159 4.15 -12.54 -9.45
C GLU A 159 4.89 -13.89 -9.43
N GLU A 160 6.21 -13.87 -9.32
CA GLU A 160 7.05 -15.07 -9.19
C GLU A 160 7.04 -15.66 -7.77
N ASN A 161 6.95 -14.80 -6.75
CA ASN A 161 7.08 -15.14 -5.33
C ASN A 161 5.78 -14.87 -4.54
N THR A 162 4.63 -15.13 -5.16
CA THR A 162 3.30 -14.72 -4.67
C THR A 162 3.05 -15.14 -3.23
N LYS A 163 3.36 -16.40 -2.89
CA LYS A 163 3.16 -16.94 -1.53
C LYS A 163 4.04 -16.26 -0.50
N LEU A 164 5.28 -15.89 -0.84
CA LEU A 164 6.18 -15.18 0.08
C LEU A 164 5.66 -13.79 0.41
N PHE A 165 5.10 -13.07 -0.58
CA PHE A 165 4.47 -11.78 -0.34
C PHE A 165 3.22 -11.91 0.54
N ILE A 166 2.35 -12.89 0.25
CA ILE A 166 1.12 -13.15 1.03
C ILE A 166 1.49 -13.48 2.48
N GLU A 167 2.42 -14.39 2.69
CA GLU A 167 2.88 -14.79 4.02
C GLU A 167 3.47 -13.61 4.80
N LEU A 168 4.31 -12.79 4.15
CA LEU A 168 4.84 -11.58 4.77
C LEU A 168 3.72 -10.61 5.18
N PHE A 169 2.71 -10.42 4.33
CA PHE A 169 1.56 -9.57 4.65
C PHE A 169 0.77 -10.09 5.84
N ILE A 170 0.47 -11.39 5.88
CA ILE A 170 -0.26 -12.06 6.98
C ILE A 170 0.55 -11.97 8.28
N ASN A 171 1.84 -12.31 8.26
CA ASN A 171 2.71 -12.28 9.44
C ASN A 171 2.84 -10.86 9.98
N CYS A 172 2.97 -9.85 9.11
CA CYS A 172 2.95 -8.45 9.53
C CYS A 172 1.61 -8.06 10.16
N ALA A 173 0.48 -8.45 9.54
CA ALA A 173 -0.85 -8.16 10.06
C ALA A 173 -1.06 -8.77 11.46
N GLN A 174 -0.62 -10.02 11.65
CA GLN A 174 -0.66 -10.74 12.93
C GLN A 174 0.15 -10.04 14.01
N ARG A 175 1.44 -9.77 13.75
CA ARG A 175 2.33 -9.16 14.75
C ARG A 175 1.87 -7.77 15.17
N LEU A 176 1.37 -6.99 14.22
CA LEU A 176 0.87 -5.64 14.47
C LEU A 176 -0.55 -5.61 15.02
N LYS A 177 -1.24 -6.76 15.09
CA LYS A 177 -2.67 -6.85 15.41
C LYS A 177 -3.46 -5.82 14.58
N ALA A 178 -3.21 -5.82 13.27
CA ALA A 178 -3.70 -4.78 12.38
C ALA A 178 -5.23 -4.67 12.47
N ASN A 179 -5.75 -3.44 12.52
CA ASN A 179 -7.19 -3.20 12.46
C ASN A 179 -7.72 -3.51 11.06
N HIS A 180 -6.96 -3.06 10.06
CA HIS A 180 -7.24 -3.30 8.66
C HIS A 180 -5.99 -3.01 7.82
N GLY A 181 -6.06 -3.39 6.56
CA GLY A 181 -4.99 -3.16 5.60
C GLY A 181 -5.33 -3.72 4.23
N TYR A 182 -4.46 -3.48 3.28
CA TYR A 182 -4.65 -3.96 1.93
C TYR A 182 -3.33 -3.98 1.16
N ALA A 183 -3.24 -4.85 0.15
CA ALA A 183 -2.09 -4.94 -0.74
C ALA A 183 -2.51 -5.13 -2.20
N GLY A 184 -1.77 -4.52 -3.13
CA GLY A 184 -2.03 -4.61 -4.57
C GLY A 184 -1.13 -3.64 -5.36
N TYR A 185 -1.44 -3.45 -6.65
CA TYR A 185 -0.71 -2.52 -7.51
C TYR A 185 -0.63 -1.12 -6.89
N ALA A 186 0.50 -0.44 -7.07
CA ALA A 186 0.71 0.93 -6.66
C ALA A 186 1.77 1.59 -7.54
N CYS A 187 1.83 2.92 -7.49
CA CYS A 187 2.97 3.69 -7.98
C CYS A 187 3.69 4.26 -6.76
N ILE A 188 4.87 3.74 -6.47
CA ILE A 188 5.67 4.24 -5.36
C ILE A 188 6.31 5.54 -5.82
N ILE A 189 5.93 6.66 -5.24
CA ILE A 189 6.52 7.97 -5.52
C ILE A 189 7.59 8.32 -4.50
N SER A 190 8.56 9.15 -4.90
CA SER A 190 9.52 9.70 -3.94
C SER A 190 8.80 10.51 -2.87
N LYS A 191 8.81 10.02 -1.63
CA LYS A 191 8.17 10.71 -0.49
C LYS A 191 8.89 12.00 -0.13
N ILE A 192 10.22 12.00 -0.28
CA ILE A 192 11.09 13.16 0.00
C ILE A 192 10.78 14.31 -0.97
N ARG A 193 10.29 14.00 -2.18
CA ARG A 193 9.86 14.98 -3.19
C ARG A 193 8.40 14.75 -3.62
N SER A 194 7.53 14.36 -2.70
CA SER A 194 6.16 13.93 -2.99
C SER A 194 5.38 14.95 -3.81
N GLU A 195 5.46 16.24 -3.48
CA GLU A 195 4.76 17.30 -4.22
C GLU A 195 5.04 17.28 -5.73
N LYS A 196 6.27 16.96 -6.14
CA LYS A 196 6.66 16.89 -7.56
C LYS A 196 6.19 15.60 -8.25
N ASN A 197 5.91 14.54 -7.50
CA ASN A 197 5.67 13.20 -8.05
C ASN A 197 4.22 12.72 -7.86
N GLU A 198 3.42 13.35 -7.00
CA GLU A 198 1.98 13.10 -6.90
C GLU A 198 1.21 13.28 -8.22
N PRO A 199 1.56 14.24 -9.12
CA PRO A 199 0.96 14.30 -10.45
C PRO A 199 1.17 13.00 -11.25
N THR A 200 2.32 12.35 -11.09
CA THR A 200 2.59 11.04 -11.71
C THR A 200 1.68 9.95 -11.15
N GLU A 201 1.54 9.85 -9.83
CA GLU A 201 0.59 8.91 -9.20
C GLU A 201 -0.85 9.18 -9.66
N ALA A 202 -1.24 10.46 -9.79
CA ALA A 202 -2.55 10.87 -10.28
C ALA A 202 -2.78 10.45 -11.74
N TYR A 203 -1.79 10.64 -12.61
CA TYR A 203 -1.90 10.21 -14.00
C TYR A 203 -2.13 8.69 -14.07
N PHE A 204 -1.32 7.91 -13.35
CA PHE A 204 -1.44 6.45 -13.37
C PHE A 204 -2.70 5.93 -12.71
N SER A 205 -3.28 6.63 -11.73
CA SER A 205 -4.55 6.19 -11.12
C SER A 205 -5.73 6.16 -12.09
N ARG A 206 -5.59 6.82 -13.24
CA ARG A 206 -6.59 6.84 -14.32
C ARG A 206 -6.33 5.75 -15.36
N LYS A 207 -5.09 5.25 -15.41
CA LYS A 207 -4.64 4.15 -16.27
C LYS A 207 -4.74 2.79 -15.61
N PHE A 208 -4.55 2.74 -14.30
CA PHE A 208 -4.59 1.54 -13.47
C PHE A 208 -5.54 1.77 -12.31
N TRP A 209 -6.83 1.55 -12.57
CA TRP A 209 -7.92 1.87 -11.65
C TRP A 209 -7.82 1.08 -10.34
N ALA A 210 -7.27 -0.12 -10.33
CA ALA A 210 -7.14 -0.90 -9.10
C ALA A 210 -5.93 -0.51 -8.24
N MET A 211 -5.06 0.36 -8.73
CA MET A 211 -3.86 0.73 -7.99
C MET A 211 -4.19 1.50 -6.70
N ASN A 212 -3.44 1.26 -5.64
CA ASN A 212 -3.44 2.02 -4.40
C ASN A 212 -2.78 3.39 -4.61
N VAL A 213 -3.49 4.47 -4.25
CA VAL A 213 -3.07 5.85 -4.47
C VAL A 213 -2.96 6.63 -3.16
N GLY A 214 -1.97 7.50 -3.02
CA GLY A 214 -1.84 8.46 -1.94
C GLY A 214 -0.90 8.01 -0.82
N ASN A 215 -0.96 8.74 0.30
CA ASN A 215 -0.06 8.56 1.44
C ASN A 215 -0.79 7.93 2.65
N PRO A 216 -0.56 6.64 2.93
CA PRO A 216 -1.20 5.95 4.05
C PRO A 216 -1.01 6.60 5.42
N PHE A 217 0.08 7.34 5.65
CA PHE A 217 0.29 8.05 6.92
C PHE A 217 -0.68 9.21 7.12
N LEU A 218 -1.06 9.87 6.02
CA LEU A 218 -2.00 10.98 6.02
C LEU A 218 -3.44 10.48 6.06
N ASP A 219 -3.71 9.36 5.37
CA ASP A 219 -5.02 8.72 5.34
C ASP A 219 -5.42 8.14 6.71
N ALA A 220 -4.44 7.73 7.52
CA ALA A 220 -4.64 7.01 8.77
C ALA A 220 -5.69 7.62 9.72
N SER A 221 -5.73 8.95 9.86
CA SER A 221 -6.70 9.63 10.74
C SER A 221 -8.14 9.57 10.24
N HIS A 222 -8.37 9.27 8.97
CA HIS A 222 -9.71 9.15 8.38
C HIS A 222 -10.22 7.70 8.33
N LEU A 223 -9.36 6.73 8.70
CA LEU A 223 -9.61 5.30 8.54
C LEU A 223 -9.75 4.56 9.88
N LEU A 224 -10.05 5.28 10.95
CA LEU A 224 -10.08 4.71 12.31
C LEU A 224 -11.23 3.73 12.51
N ASN A 225 -12.34 4.00 11.83
CA ASN A 225 -13.61 3.27 11.95
C ASN A 225 -14.05 2.69 10.61
N GLY A 226 -13.12 2.51 9.66
CA GLY A 226 -13.45 1.99 8.36
C GLY A 226 -12.26 1.83 7.42
N ILE A 227 -12.46 1.06 6.37
CA ILE A 227 -11.43 0.77 5.37
C ILE A 227 -11.41 1.84 4.27
N LYS A 228 -10.25 2.03 3.65
CA LYS A 228 -10.11 2.93 2.50
C LYS A 228 -10.66 2.32 1.21
N THR A 229 -10.30 1.06 0.97
CA THR A 229 -10.57 0.33 -0.27
C THR A 229 -10.39 -1.16 -0.01
N VAL A 230 -10.88 -1.98 -0.94
CA VAL A 230 -10.45 -3.36 -1.11
C VAL A 230 -9.33 -3.44 -2.15
N SER A 231 -8.60 -4.55 -2.18
CA SER A 231 -7.52 -4.84 -3.12
C SER A 231 -7.29 -6.36 -3.22
N TRP A 232 -6.24 -6.79 -3.93
CA TRP A 232 -5.80 -8.18 -4.02
C TRP A 232 -5.79 -8.89 -2.67
N LEU A 233 -5.12 -8.32 -1.68
CA LEU A 233 -5.20 -8.74 -0.28
C LEU A 233 -5.92 -7.64 0.50
N THR A 234 -6.88 -8.01 1.34
CA THR A 234 -7.60 -7.07 2.22
C THR A 234 -7.66 -7.65 3.63
N ALA A 235 -6.97 -7.02 4.58
CA ALA A 235 -6.98 -7.39 5.99
C ALA A 235 -8.06 -6.60 6.73
N ILE A 236 -8.86 -7.27 7.57
CA ILE A 236 -9.93 -6.68 8.38
C ILE A 236 -9.94 -7.38 9.74
N ASN A 237 -10.07 -6.64 10.83
CA ASN A 237 -10.17 -7.22 12.17
C ASN A 237 -11.47 -8.04 12.35
N HIS A 238 -11.50 -8.93 13.34
CA HIS A 238 -12.69 -9.74 13.59
C HIS A 238 -13.92 -8.92 13.96
N GLU A 239 -13.75 -7.80 14.67
CA GLU A 239 -14.88 -6.94 15.06
C GLU A 239 -15.68 -6.46 13.84
N TRP A 240 -15.00 -6.05 12.77
CA TRP A 240 -15.65 -5.57 11.55
C TRP A 240 -16.05 -6.73 10.64
N PHE A 241 -15.21 -7.75 10.51
CA PHE A 241 -15.51 -8.90 9.65
C PHE A 241 -16.73 -9.69 10.14
N ASN A 242 -16.89 -9.87 11.45
CA ASN A 242 -18.03 -10.62 12.00
C ASN A 242 -19.38 -9.96 11.66
N LYS A 243 -19.45 -8.62 11.64
CA LYS A 243 -20.66 -7.89 11.21
C LYS A 243 -21.05 -8.24 9.78
N ILE A 244 -20.07 -8.27 8.88
CA ILE A 244 -20.29 -8.65 7.48
C ILE A 244 -20.68 -10.12 7.35
N ARG A 245 -20.00 -11.01 8.07
CA ARG A 245 -20.30 -12.45 8.06
C ARG A 245 -21.72 -12.76 8.55
N GLU A 246 -22.22 -12.02 9.53
CA GLU A 246 -23.56 -12.21 10.08
C GLU A 246 -24.67 -11.71 9.13
N GLU A 247 -24.37 -10.71 8.30
CA GLU A 247 -25.34 -10.09 7.38
C GLU A 247 -25.32 -10.70 5.97
N GLU A 248 -24.18 -11.23 5.53
CA GLU A 248 -23.96 -11.67 4.15
C GLU A 248 -23.80 -13.20 4.03
N ALA A 249 -24.35 -13.76 2.95
CA ALA A 249 -24.14 -15.16 2.59
C ALA A 249 -22.78 -15.36 1.92
N LEU A 250 -21.69 -15.18 2.67
CA LEU A 250 -20.31 -15.11 2.14
C LEU A 250 -19.90 -16.27 1.23
N ASN A 251 -20.35 -17.50 1.51
CA ASN A 251 -20.09 -18.66 0.65
C ASN A 251 -20.68 -18.53 -0.77
N SER A 252 -21.78 -17.80 -0.92
CA SER A 252 -22.38 -17.47 -2.23
C SER A 252 -21.81 -16.18 -2.82
N GLU A 253 -21.54 -15.20 -1.96
CA GLU A 253 -21.08 -13.88 -2.38
C GLU A 253 -19.61 -13.83 -2.78
N LEU A 254 -18.77 -14.66 -2.15
CA LEU A 254 -17.33 -14.80 -2.35
C LEU A 254 -16.97 -16.28 -2.63
N PRO A 255 -17.25 -16.79 -3.85
CA PRO A 255 -17.04 -18.20 -4.15
C PRO A 255 -15.57 -18.61 -3.97
N MET A 256 -15.35 -19.66 -3.19
CA MET A 256 -14.01 -20.10 -2.77
C MET A 256 -13.07 -20.58 -3.91
N SER A 257 -13.57 -20.62 -5.15
CA SER A 257 -12.73 -20.81 -6.33
C SER A 257 -11.90 -19.57 -6.68
N TRP A 258 -12.29 -18.37 -6.25
CA TRP A 258 -11.58 -17.11 -6.53
C TRP A 258 -11.22 -16.31 -5.27
N PHE A 259 -11.87 -16.63 -4.14
CA PHE A 259 -11.63 -15.97 -2.86
C PHE A 259 -11.13 -16.97 -1.82
N ILE A 260 -10.23 -16.54 -0.95
CA ILE A 260 -9.75 -17.32 0.18
C ILE A 260 -9.47 -16.41 1.37
N GLY A 261 -9.85 -16.87 2.56
CA GLY A 261 -9.59 -16.21 3.82
C GLY A 261 -8.39 -16.83 4.54
N TYR A 262 -7.60 -16.00 5.22
CA TYR A 262 -6.52 -16.39 6.10
C TYR A 262 -6.70 -15.75 7.47
N ASP A 263 -6.72 -16.55 8.53
CA ASP A 263 -6.72 -16.03 9.90
C ASP A 263 -5.33 -15.49 10.26
N TYR A 264 -5.28 -14.26 10.75
CA TYR A 264 -4.05 -13.66 11.30
C TYR A 264 -4.16 -13.39 12.82
N GLY A 265 -5.13 -14.01 13.50
CA GLY A 265 -5.37 -13.99 14.94
C GLY A 265 -6.22 -12.81 15.41
N ALA A 266 -5.95 -11.60 14.92
CA ALA A 266 -6.77 -10.41 15.22
C ALA A 266 -7.87 -10.15 14.17
N GLY A 267 -7.90 -10.93 13.10
CA GLY A 267 -8.84 -10.79 12.00
C GLY A 267 -8.55 -11.73 10.83
N ILE A 268 -9.11 -11.39 9.66
CA ILE A 268 -8.95 -12.15 8.43
C ILE A 268 -8.30 -11.34 7.31
N VAL A 269 -7.40 -11.97 6.55
CA VAL A 269 -6.97 -11.49 5.23
C VAL A 269 -7.81 -12.19 4.18
N ILE A 270 -8.49 -11.43 3.33
CA ILE A 270 -9.19 -11.94 2.16
C ILE A 270 -8.29 -11.72 0.94
N GLN A 271 -7.93 -12.81 0.27
CA GLN A 271 -7.30 -12.78 -1.05
C GLN A 271 -8.39 -12.89 -2.13
N ALA A 272 -8.37 -11.95 -3.08
CA ALA A 272 -9.27 -11.88 -4.23
C ALA A 272 -8.51 -12.13 -5.53
N GLY A 273 -8.58 -13.36 -6.06
CA GLY A 273 -7.86 -13.81 -7.25
C GLY A 273 -6.45 -14.33 -6.97
N ASN A 274 -5.84 -14.95 -7.98
CA ASN A 274 -4.49 -15.52 -7.89
C ASN A 274 -3.40 -14.47 -7.73
N LEU A 275 -3.44 -13.46 -8.58
CA LEU A 275 -2.41 -12.43 -8.72
C LEU A 275 -3.04 -11.06 -8.52
N PRO A 276 -2.26 -10.05 -8.13
CA PRO A 276 -2.75 -8.67 -8.12
C PRO A 276 -3.18 -8.27 -9.54
N LEU A 277 -4.30 -7.56 -9.65
CA LEU A 277 -4.85 -7.04 -10.89
C LEU A 277 -4.67 -5.52 -10.89
N SER A 278 -4.18 -4.97 -12.00
CA SER A 278 -3.87 -3.53 -12.10
C SER A 278 -5.11 -2.66 -12.32
N GLY A 279 -6.19 -3.25 -12.83
CA GLY A 279 -7.37 -2.50 -13.25
C GLY A 279 -7.04 -1.61 -14.45
N SER A 280 -6.32 -2.12 -15.45
CA SER A 280 -5.88 -1.32 -16.59
C SER A 280 -7.07 -0.82 -17.43
N ASP A 281 -7.12 0.47 -17.78
CA ASP A 281 -8.16 1.03 -18.65
C ASP A 281 -8.13 0.47 -20.08
N GLU A 282 -7.02 -0.16 -20.49
CA GLU A 282 -6.84 -0.81 -21.80
C GLU A 282 -7.33 -2.25 -21.84
N VAL A 283 -7.46 -2.91 -20.68
CA VAL A 283 -7.81 -4.34 -20.59
C VAL A 283 -9.10 -4.52 -19.81
N ASP A 284 -9.08 -4.12 -18.53
CA ASP A 284 -10.20 -4.22 -17.63
C ASP A 284 -10.02 -3.27 -16.43
N PRO A 285 -10.71 -2.11 -16.40
CA PRO A 285 -10.59 -1.17 -15.30
C PRO A 285 -11.27 -1.65 -14.01
N LEU A 286 -12.19 -2.62 -14.09
CA LEU A 286 -13.02 -3.07 -12.97
C LEU A 286 -12.96 -4.59 -12.83
N PRO A 287 -11.84 -5.14 -12.31
CA PRO A 287 -11.69 -6.59 -12.15
C PRO A 287 -12.80 -7.18 -11.28
N ALA A 288 -13.38 -8.29 -11.74
CA ALA A 288 -14.52 -8.90 -11.05
C ALA A 288 -14.23 -9.29 -9.59
N PRO A 289 -13.04 -9.83 -9.24
CA PRO A 289 -12.73 -10.14 -7.85
C PRO A 289 -12.82 -8.92 -6.94
N TYR A 290 -12.41 -7.74 -7.41
CA TYR A 290 -12.38 -6.52 -6.60
C TYR A 290 -13.73 -5.84 -6.52
N VAL A 291 -14.50 -5.85 -7.60
CA VAL A 291 -15.88 -5.34 -7.58
C VAL A 291 -16.76 -6.15 -6.65
N LEU A 292 -16.69 -7.49 -6.74
CA LEU A 292 -17.48 -8.37 -5.89
C LEU A 292 -17.07 -8.24 -4.41
N LEU A 293 -15.76 -8.18 -4.11
CA LEU A 293 -15.27 -7.95 -2.75
C LEU A 293 -15.67 -6.56 -2.23
N ASN A 294 -15.58 -5.51 -3.06
CA ASN A 294 -15.98 -4.16 -2.69
C ASN A 294 -17.45 -4.11 -2.32
N ARG A 295 -18.35 -4.79 -3.06
CA ARG A 295 -19.78 -4.84 -2.73
C ARG A 295 -20.01 -5.30 -1.29
N ILE A 296 -19.33 -6.38 -0.89
CA ILE A 296 -19.47 -7.01 0.44
C ILE A 296 -18.85 -6.15 1.54
N LEU A 297 -17.70 -5.53 1.28
CA LEU A 297 -17.02 -4.72 2.30
C LEU A 297 -17.40 -3.24 2.26
N LYS A 298 -18.29 -2.83 1.35
CA LYS A 298 -18.77 -1.46 1.21
C LYS A 298 -19.32 -0.87 2.51
N PRO A 299 -20.07 -1.60 3.37
CA PRO A 299 -20.55 -1.06 4.65
C PRO A 299 -19.43 -0.63 5.60
N LEU A 300 -18.23 -1.22 5.47
CA LEU A 300 -17.06 -0.89 6.29
C LEU A 300 -16.24 0.28 5.72
N ARG A 301 -16.51 0.72 4.49
CA ARG A 301 -15.69 1.74 3.84
C ARG A 301 -15.91 3.09 4.51
N ALA A 302 -14.81 3.77 4.84
CA ALA A 302 -14.87 5.11 5.41
C ALA A 302 -15.65 6.05 4.47
N GLU A 303 -16.52 6.90 5.04
CA GLU A 303 -17.37 7.80 4.25
C GLU A 303 -16.54 8.82 3.45
N ARG A 304 -15.46 9.33 4.06
CA ARG A 304 -14.60 10.38 3.50
C ARG A 304 -13.14 10.19 3.90
N ILE A 305 -12.23 10.36 2.94
CA ILE A 305 -10.78 10.41 3.16
C ILE A 305 -10.21 11.85 3.07
N GLN A 306 -11.04 12.81 2.68
CA GLN A 306 -10.69 14.21 2.36
C GLN A 306 -9.74 14.38 1.17
N THR A 307 -8.51 13.88 1.24
CA THR A 307 -7.52 14.08 0.19
C THR A 307 -6.52 12.93 0.14
N LEU A 308 -6.21 12.42 -1.05
CA LEU A 308 -5.15 11.42 -1.25
C LEU A 308 -3.81 12.07 -1.61
N HIS A 309 -3.85 13.25 -2.21
CA HIS A 309 -2.71 14.05 -2.64
C HIS A 309 -2.67 15.40 -1.90
N ARG A 310 -1.49 15.95 -1.60
CA ARG A 310 -1.33 17.26 -0.94
C ARG A 310 -0.58 18.30 -1.75
N GLY A 311 0.12 17.89 -2.79
CA GLY A 311 0.95 18.72 -3.66
C GLY A 311 0.18 19.83 -4.36
N ASN A 312 0.93 20.81 -4.84
CA ASN A 312 0.37 22.05 -5.39
C ASN A 312 0.26 22.05 -6.92
N TYR A 313 0.78 21.01 -7.60
CA TYR A 313 0.70 20.86 -9.05
C TYR A 313 -0.60 20.15 -9.45
N ASP A 314 -1.73 20.81 -9.22
CA ASP A 314 -3.07 20.38 -9.65
C ASP A 314 -3.42 21.08 -10.97
N THR A 315 -3.83 20.32 -11.99
CA THR A 315 -4.19 20.86 -13.32
C THR A 315 -5.48 20.21 -13.81
N GLU A 316 -6.15 20.81 -14.81
CA GLU A 316 -7.33 20.19 -15.41
C GLU A 316 -6.99 18.86 -16.13
N GLU A 317 -5.82 18.78 -16.75
CA GLU A 317 -5.35 17.59 -17.48
C GLU A 317 -4.91 16.46 -16.53
N ILE A 318 -4.24 16.81 -15.42
CA ILE A 318 -3.78 15.86 -14.41
C ILE A 318 -4.26 16.31 -13.03
N PRO A 319 -5.58 16.17 -12.75
CA PRO A 319 -6.10 16.63 -11.49
C PRO A 319 -5.62 15.74 -10.35
N LEU A 320 -5.16 16.35 -9.27
CA LEU A 320 -4.85 15.63 -8.04
C LEU A 320 -6.13 15.08 -7.39
N LEU A 321 -6.00 13.95 -6.70
CA LEU A 321 -7.13 13.28 -6.06
C LEU A 321 -7.40 13.95 -4.70
N LYS A 322 -8.14 15.06 -4.76
CA LYS A 322 -8.57 15.87 -3.61
C LYS A 322 -10.10 15.98 -3.56
N GLY A 323 -10.67 16.09 -2.35
CA GLY A 323 -12.11 16.26 -2.15
C GLY A 323 -12.93 15.17 -2.85
N TYR A 324 -13.90 15.60 -3.67
CA TYR A 324 -14.80 14.69 -4.39
C TYR A 324 -14.06 13.68 -5.31
N ARG A 325 -12.86 14.00 -5.81
CA ARG A 325 -12.07 13.08 -6.64
C ARG A 325 -11.46 11.95 -5.82
N ALA A 326 -11.03 12.25 -4.59
CA ALA A 326 -10.57 11.24 -3.66
C ALA A 326 -11.72 10.29 -3.26
N GLU A 327 -12.90 10.84 -3.02
CA GLU A 327 -14.11 10.07 -2.73
C GLU A 327 -14.57 9.22 -3.93
N ALA A 328 -14.50 9.77 -5.14
CA ALA A 328 -14.79 9.03 -6.37
C ALA A 328 -13.83 7.84 -6.54
N TRP A 329 -12.53 8.04 -6.26
CA TRP A 329 -11.57 6.95 -6.27
C TRP A 329 -11.89 5.87 -5.24
N MET A 330 -12.34 6.23 -4.02
CA MET A 330 -12.78 5.23 -3.03
C MET A 330 -14.00 4.43 -3.50
N LYS A 331 -14.88 5.05 -4.28
CA LYS A 331 -16.13 4.47 -4.80
C LYS A 331 -15.99 3.84 -6.19
N ARG A 332 -14.78 3.78 -6.76
CA ARG A 332 -14.54 3.35 -8.15
C ARG A 332 -15.04 1.95 -8.49
N PHE A 333 -15.15 1.07 -7.50
CA PHE A 333 -15.65 -0.30 -7.64
C PHE A 333 -17.14 -0.44 -7.29
N ASP A 334 -17.84 0.67 -7.03
CA ASP A 334 -19.27 0.62 -6.77
C ASP A 334 -20.01 0.32 -8.07
N ILE A 335 -20.87 -0.69 -8.01
CA ILE A 335 -21.80 -1.06 -9.07
C ILE A 335 -23.23 -0.96 -8.55
N LYS A 336 -24.19 -0.94 -9.46
CA LYS A 336 -25.60 -1.11 -9.12
C LYS A 336 -25.90 -2.59 -8.86
N ASP A 337 -26.92 -2.88 -8.05
CA ASP A 337 -27.26 -4.25 -7.66
C ASP A 337 -27.68 -5.13 -8.85
N ASP A 338 -28.30 -4.54 -9.88
CA ASP A 338 -28.68 -5.24 -11.12
C ASP A 338 -27.46 -5.70 -11.96
N GLN A 339 -26.28 -5.11 -11.73
CA GLN A 339 -25.02 -5.52 -12.37
C GLN A 339 -24.34 -6.69 -11.66
N LYS A 340 -24.84 -7.13 -10.49
CA LYS A 340 -24.22 -8.20 -9.69
C LYS A 340 -24.00 -9.48 -10.49
N LEU A 341 -25.01 -9.93 -11.24
CA LEU A 341 -24.95 -11.18 -12.03
C LEU A 341 -23.95 -11.09 -13.18
N GLU A 342 -23.81 -9.92 -13.81
CA GLU A 342 -22.81 -9.66 -14.86
C GLU A 342 -21.39 -9.90 -14.32
N TYR A 343 -21.10 -9.38 -13.12
CA TYR A 343 -19.79 -9.56 -12.49
C TYR A 343 -19.51 -10.98 -12.01
N PHE A 344 -20.53 -11.76 -11.62
CA PHE A 344 -20.36 -13.20 -11.40
C PHE A 344 -20.08 -13.97 -12.70
N GLY A 345 -20.68 -13.54 -13.81
CA GLY A 345 -20.36 -14.05 -15.14
C GLY A 345 -18.92 -13.74 -15.53
N LYS A 346 -18.49 -12.48 -15.35
CA LYS A 346 -17.10 -12.05 -15.58
C LYS A 346 -16.10 -12.80 -14.70
N LEU A 347 -16.44 -13.08 -13.44
CA LEU A 347 -15.61 -13.87 -12.54
C LEU A 347 -15.32 -15.27 -13.09
N GLN A 348 -16.21 -15.87 -13.89
CA GLN A 348 -15.96 -17.20 -14.49
C GLN A 348 -14.76 -17.20 -15.46
N SER A 349 -14.43 -16.04 -16.05
CA SER A 349 -13.27 -15.87 -16.93
C SER A 349 -11.98 -15.59 -16.16
N GLU A 350 -12.07 -15.28 -14.86
CA GLU A 350 -10.90 -15.04 -14.03
C GLU A 350 -10.19 -16.35 -13.64
N PRO A 351 -8.86 -16.37 -13.55
CA PRO A 351 -8.13 -17.53 -13.07
C PRO A 351 -8.57 -17.94 -11.64
N LYS A 352 -8.94 -19.21 -11.48
CA LYS A 352 -9.26 -19.79 -10.16
C LYS A 352 -8.02 -19.94 -9.29
N LEU A 353 -8.20 -19.81 -7.98
CA LEU A 353 -7.19 -20.05 -6.95
C LEU A 353 -6.50 -21.41 -7.14
N ASN A 354 -5.18 -21.42 -7.00
CA ASN A 354 -4.36 -22.62 -7.08
C ASN A 354 -3.20 -22.57 -6.07
N SER A 355 -2.57 -23.73 -5.83
CA SER A 355 -1.51 -23.87 -4.81
C SER A 355 -0.22 -23.13 -5.13
N LYS A 356 -0.03 -22.63 -6.37
CA LYS A 356 1.13 -21.80 -6.74
C LYS A 356 0.98 -20.38 -6.19
N HIS A 357 -0.24 -19.85 -6.15
CA HIS A 357 -0.52 -18.45 -5.83
C HIS A 357 -1.37 -18.25 -4.57
N ALA A 358 -1.71 -19.33 -3.86
CA ALA A 358 -2.49 -19.28 -2.63
C ALA A 358 -2.13 -20.42 -1.66
N PHE A 359 -2.27 -20.18 -0.36
CA PHE A 359 -2.19 -21.21 0.69
C PHE A 359 -3.55 -21.90 0.86
N LEU A 360 -3.88 -22.84 -0.03
CA LEU A 360 -5.18 -23.52 0.02
C LEU A 360 -5.42 -24.30 1.32
N ASP A 361 -4.33 -24.70 1.98
CA ASP A 361 -4.28 -25.40 3.26
C ASP A 361 -4.48 -24.48 4.47
N TRP A 362 -4.30 -23.16 4.33
CA TRP A 362 -4.50 -22.16 5.39
C TRP A 362 -5.90 -21.52 5.33
N ARG A 363 -6.76 -22.03 4.45
CA ARG A 363 -8.10 -21.51 4.26
C ARG A 363 -8.88 -21.56 5.57
N VAL A 364 -9.48 -20.43 5.92
CA VAL A 364 -10.64 -20.40 6.82
C VAL A 364 -11.94 -20.44 6.03
N ASP A 365 -12.92 -21.16 6.56
CA ASP A 365 -14.30 -21.08 6.07
C ASP A 365 -14.86 -19.69 6.41
N TRP A 366 -15.73 -19.17 5.57
CA TRP A 366 -16.33 -17.86 5.79
C TRP A 366 -17.28 -17.86 6.99
N GLY A 367 -17.84 -19.02 7.33
CA GLY A 367 -18.79 -19.24 8.42
C GLY A 367 -19.38 -20.64 8.35
#